data_AF-A0A9Q0H6X4-F1
#
_entry.id   AF-A0A9Q0H6X4-F1
#
_cell.length_a   1.000
_cell.length_b   1.000
_cell.length_c   1.000
_cell.angle_alpha   90.00
_cell.angle_beta   90.00
_cell.angle_gamma   90.00
#
_symmetry.space_group_name_H-M   'P 1'
#
loop_
_entity.id
_entity.type
_entity.pdbx_description
1 polymer ?
#
loop_
_entity_poly.entity_id
_entity_poly.type
_entity_poly.pdbx_seq_one_letter_code
_entity_poly.pdbx_strand_id
1 'polypeptide(L)'
;MTRRSTKSKSHNRWNRKLLAVLLLSFCFGCLVLMQTRYSRIRMIISSPPPFVQRPKIAFLFIARNRLPLDIVWNAFFQGERENRFSIFVHARPGFMFNKATTKSVYFYGRQINDSIQVDWGEASMIQAELLLLKNALKDPFNERFVFLSDSCLPLYNFSYTHDYIMSTPNSFVDSFADTKEGRYNPKMHPVIPVHNWRKGSQWVVLNRKHAEIVVEDDTVYPVFQQHCRRRSLPEFWRDRALPADASKEHNCIPDEHYVQTLLAQKGLEEEITRRTLTHTSWDVSSSKSHERRGWHPVTYKMSDATPAVIQSIKDIDNIYYETEYRREWCSSHGKPAHCFLFARKFTRPAALRLLNLSVLGVSSEGVREA
;
A
#
# COMPACT_ATOMS: atom_id res chain seq x y z
N MET A 1 29.41 103.21 21.63
CA MET A 1 28.79 102.02 22.26
C MET A 1 28.60 100.93 21.23
N THR A 2 28.82 99.70 21.68
CA THR A 2 29.28 98.50 20.97
C THR A 2 28.20 97.62 20.33
N ARG A 3 28.66 96.82 19.36
CA ARG A 3 28.20 95.48 18.90
C ARG A 3 26.99 95.41 17.95
N ARG A 4 27.30 95.29 16.65
CA ARG A 4 26.45 94.57 15.68
C ARG A 4 26.88 93.11 15.57
N SER A 5 25.89 92.24 15.75
CA SER A 5 25.94 90.78 15.85
C SER A 5 26.41 90.08 14.55
N THR A 6 27.47 89.28 14.65
CA THR A 6 27.93 88.34 13.62
C THR A 6 27.58 86.87 13.94
N LYS A 7 26.51 86.59 14.71
CA LYS A 7 26.15 85.22 15.11
C LYS A 7 25.17 84.46 14.19
N SER A 8 24.61 85.07 13.14
CA SER A 8 23.50 84.46 12.38
C SER A 8 23.92 83.50 11.23
N LYS A 9 25.07 83.68 10.58
CA LYS A 9 25.45 82.87 9.39
C LYS A 9 25.97 81.46 9.72
N SER A 10 26.59 81.26 10.89
CA SER A 10 27.17 79.96 11.28
C SER A 10 26.09 78.94 11.67
N HIS A 11 25.09 79.37 12.46
CA HIS A 11 24.01 78.52 12.95
C HIS A 11 23.13 77.97 11.82
N ASN A 12 22.85 78.80 10.80
CA ASN A 12 22.07 78.38 9.63
C ASN A 12 22.80 77.36 8.74
N ARG A 13 24.13 77.44 8.65
CA ARG A 13 24.95 76.51 7.86
C ARG A 13 25.10 75.16 8.58
N TRP A 14 25.16 75.15 9.91
CA TRP A 14 25.18 73.94 10.74
C TRP A 14 23.82 73.21 10.68
N ASN A 15 22.71 73.94 10.79
CA ASN A 15 21.36 73.38 10.65
C ASN A 15 21.12 72.76 9.26
N ARG A 16 21.62 73.39 8.17
CA ARG A 16 21.52 72.83 6.81
C ARG A 16 22.34 71.55 6.62
N LYS A 17 23.53 71.47 7.21
CA LYS A 17 24.36 70.24 7.18
C LYS A 17 23.72 69.12 7.98
N LEU A 18 23.17 69.42 9.16
CA LEU A 18 22.44 68.44 9.99
C LEU A 18 21.20 67.91 9.25
N LEU A 19 20.43 68.81 8.62
CA LEU A 19 19.26 68.43 7.82
C LEU A 19 19.64 67.55 6.62
N ALA A 20 20.74 67.87 5.93
CA ALA A 20 21.24 67.07 4.82
C ALA A 20 21.69 65.66 5.27
N VAL A 21 22.35 65.56 6.42
CA VAL A 21 22.75 64.26 7.00
C VAL A 21 21.52 63.45 7.41
N LEU A 22 20.52 64.08 8.03
CA LEU A 22 19.26 63.42 8.39
C LEU A 22 18.50 62.91 7.16
N LEU A 23 18.40 63.71 6.09
CA LEU A 23 17.77 63.31 4.83
C LEU A 23 18.52 62.15 4.16
N LEU A 24 19.86 62.20 4.12
CA LEU A 24 20.67 61.12 3.58
C LEU A 24 20.52 59.83 4.40
N SER A 25 20.49 59.92 5.73
CA SER A 25 20.26 58.77 6.61
C SER A 25 18.87 58.17 6.42
N PHE A 26 17.85 59.01 6.23
CA PHE A 26 16.49 58.58 5.95
C PHE A 26 16.39 57.90 4.58
N CYS A 27 16.97 58.49 3.52
CA CYS A 27 17.03 57.89 2.20
C CYS A 27 17.77 56.54 2.21
N PHE A 28 18.88 56.44 2.93
CA PHE A 28 19.61 55.18 3.09
C PHE A 28 18.77 54.13 3.84
N GLY A 29 18.09 54.53 4.91
CA GLY A 29 17.14 53.67 5.63
C GLY A 29 16.00 53.16 4.75
N CYS A 30 15.40 54.03 3.93
CA CYS A 30 14.37 53.65 2.95
C CYS A 30 14.89 52.69 1.88
N LEU A 31 16.12 52.91 1.39
CA LEU A 31 16.76 52.01 0.43
C LEU A 31 17.01 50.62 1.02
N VAL A 32 17.51 50.54 2.26
CA VAL A 32 17.70 49.26 2.96
C VAL A 32 16.37 48.55 3.20
N LEU A 33 15.30 49.27 3.57
CA LEU A 33 13.96 48.71 3.73
C LEU A 33 13.37 48.22 2.41
N MET A 34 13.60 48.94 1.31
CA MET A 34 13.18 48.53 -0.03
C MET A 34 13.98 47.31 -0.51
N GLN A 35 15.29 47.27 -0.29
CA GLN A 35 16.16 46.14 -0.63
C GLN A 35 15.77 44.88 0.15
N THR A 36 15.49 44.99 1.45
CA THR A 36 15.07 43.86 2.29
C THR A 36 13.68 43.33 1.90
N ARG A 37 12.73 44.22 1.58
CA ARG A 37 11.42 43.83 1.02
C ARG A 37 11.56 43.17 -0.34
N TYR A 38 12.38 43.74 -1.22
CA TYR A 38 12.66 43.20 -2.55
C TYR A 38 13.30 41.80 -2.47
N SER A 39 14.29 41.61 -1.61
CA SER A 39 14.94 40.31 -1.37
C SER A 39 13.96 39.28 -0.80
N ARG A 40 13.04 39.67 0.11
CA ARG A 40 11.98 38.78 0.60
C ARG A 40 11.00 38.39 -0.51
N ILE A 41 10.55 39.35 -1.32
CA ILE A 41 9.65 39.09 -2.45
C ILE A 41 10.33 38.19 -3.49
N ARG A 42 11.61 38.44 -3.80
CA ARG A 42 12.39 37.58 -4.70
C ARG A 42 12.50 36.15 -4.18
N MET A 43 12.67 35.98 -2.87
CA MET A 43 12.72 34.67 -2.22
C MET A 43 11.37 33.93 -2.31
N ILE A 44 10.25 34.64 -2.18
CA ILE A 44 8.88 34.09 -2.34
C ILE A 44 8.56 33.77 -3.82
N ILE A 45 9.06 34.58 -4.77
CA ILE A 45 8.86 34.35 -6.20
C ILE A 45 9.79 33.25 -6.72
N SER A 46 10.95 33.06 -6.09
CA SER A 46 11.94 32.03 -6.45
C SER A 46 11.75 30.71 -5.71
N SER A 47 10.86 30.65 -4.71
CA SER A 47 10.43 29.37 -4.16
C SER A 47 9.60 28.64 -5.23
N PRO A 48 9.94 27.38 -5.57
CA PRO A 48 9.11 26.59 -6.45
C PRO A 48 7.68 26.56 -5.87
N PRO A 49 6.64 26.55 -6.71
CA PRO A 49 5.27 26.41 -6.22
C PRO A 49 5.23 25.22 -5.26
N PRO A 50 4.53 25.31 -4.11
CA PRO A 50 4.42 24.19 -3.20
C PRO A 50 3.94 23.01 -4.03
N PHE A 51 4.75 21.95 -4.08
CA PHE A 51 4.38 20.69 -4.71
C PHE A 51 2.98 20.38 -4.19
N VAL A 52 1.98 20.25 -5.06
CA VAL A 52 0.62 19.93 -4.61
C VAL A 52 0.71 18.54 -4.00
N GLN A 53 0.81 18.49 -2.68
CA GLN A 53 1.00 17.27 -1.89
C GLN A 53 -0.30 16.47 -1.95
N ARG A 54 -0.36 15.50 -2.86
CA ARG A 54 -1.52 14.62 -3.01
C ARG A 54 -1.33 13.35 -2.20
N PRO A 55 -2.36 12.91 -1.44
CA PRO A 55 -2.41 11.59 -0.84
C PRO A 55 -2.04 10.50 -1.86
N LYS A 56 -1.21 9.55 -1.45
CA LYS A 56 -0.69 8.47 -2.28
C LYS A 56 -1.20 7.11 -1.83
N ILE A 57 -1.22 6.19 -2.78
CA ILE A 57 -1.36 4.77 -2.52
C ILE A 57 0.02 4.09 -2.59
N ALA A 58 0.44 3.49 -1.49
CA ALA A 58 1.60 2.61 -1.45
C ALA A 58 1.22 1.20 -1.92
N PHE A 59 1.79 0.77 -3.04
CA PHE A 59 1.65 -0.60 -3.53
C PHE A 59 2.77 -1.46 -2.96
N LEU A 60 2.40 -2.43 -2.12
CA LEU A 60 3.30 -3.27 -1.34
C LEU A 60 3.32 -4.67 -1.94
N PHE A 61 4.35 -4.97 -2.72
CA PHE A 61 4.48 -6.25 -3.42
C PHE A 61 5.28 -7.26 -2.60
N ILE A 62 4.72 -8.45 -2.43
CA ILE A 62 5.43 -9.62 -1.90
C ILE A 62 5.73 -10.56 -3.07
N ALA A 63 7.02 -10.77 -3.32
CA ALA A 63 7.52 -11.63 -4.38
C ALA A 63 8.51 -12.65 -3.82
N ARG A 64 8.54 -13.88 -4.36
CA ARG A 64 9.63 -14.80 -4.02
C ARG A 64 10.95 -14.36 -4.64
N ASN A 65 10.90 -13.93 -5.90
CA ASN A 65 12.06 -13.48 -6.65
C ASN A 65 11.68 -12.33 -7.61
N ARG A 66 11.26 -12.65 -8.83
CA ARG A 66 10.83 -11.71 -9.87
C ARG A 66 9.38 -11.32 -9.65
N LEU A 67 8.95 -10.30 -10.39
CA LEU A 67 7.55 -9.95 -10.62
C LEU A 67 7.19 -10.35 -12.05
N PRO A 68 6.69 -11.58 -12.31
CA PRO A 68 6.44 -12.06 -13.66
C PRO A 68 5.39 -11.24 -14.42
N LEU A 69 4.56 -10.50 -13.70
CA LEU A 69 3.50 -9.65 -14.22
C LEU A 69 3.90 -8.17 -14.31
N ASP A 70 5.19 -7.85 -14.18
CA ASP A 70 5.74 -6.49 -14.24
C ASP A 70 5.29 -5.70 -15.48
N ILE A 71 5.07 -6.37 -16.61
CA ILE A 71 4.58 -5.78 -17.85
C ILE A 71 3.16 -5.20 -17.75
N VAL A 72 2.27 -5.85 -16.99
CA VAL A 72 0.90 -5.36 -16.78
C VAL A 72 0.95 -4.16 -15.83
N TRP A 73 1.76 -4.27 -14.78
CA TRP A 73 1.97 -3.18 -13.84
C TRP A 73 2.65 -1.98 -14.49
N ASN A 74 3.57 -2.18 -15.44
CA ASN A 74 4.14 -1.10 -16.24
C ASN A 74 3.04 -0.32 -16.96
N ALA A 75 2.17 -1.01 -17.69
CA ALA A 75 1.05 -0.39 -18.41
C ALA A 75 0.06 0.29 -17.46
N PHE A 76 -0.15 -0.26 -16.26
CA PHE A 76 -0.98 0.34 -15.22
C PHE A 76 -0.42 1.67 -14.71
N PHE A 77 0.91 1.78 -14.51
CA PHE A 77 1.54 3.00 -14.00
C PHE A 77 1.92 4.02 -15.10
N GLN A 78 2.03 3.61 -16.37
CA GLN A 78 2.56 4.40 -17.49
C GLN A 78 1.87 5.76 -17.73
N GLY A 79 0.62 5.91 -17.31
CA GLY A 79 -0.15 7.15 -17.47
C GLY A 79 -0.18 8.07 -16.25
N GLU A 80 0.39 7.65 -15.13
CA GLU A 80 0.35 8.43 -13.88
C GLU A 80 1.47 9.49 -13.89
N ARG A 81 1.07 10.76 -13.73
CA ARG A 81 1.98 11.92 -13.79
C ARG A 81 1.93 12.80 -12.54
N GLU A 82 1.08 12.45 -11.57
CA GLU A 82 0.74 13.30 -10.43
C GLU A 82 1.37 12.80 -9.12
N ASN A 83 2.28 11.83 -9.18
CA ASN A 83 2.97 11.28 -8.00
C ASN A 83 1.99 10.74 -6.95
N ARG A 84 0.89 10.11 -7.40
CA ARG A 84 -0.17 9.57 -6.54
C ARG A 84 0.07 8.16 -6.02
N PHE A 85 1.27 7.61 -6.22
CA PHE A 85 1.61 6.29 -5.74
C PHE A 85 3.08 6.15 -5.37
N SER A 86 3.35 5.12 -4.59
CA SER A 86 4.69 4.62 -4.29
C SER A 86 4.69 3.10 -4.42
N ILE A 87 5.87 2.52 -4.69
CA ILE A 87 6.03 1.08 -4.86
C ILE A 87 7.12 0.60 -3.91
N PHE A 88 6.81 -0.44 -3.16
CA PHE A 88 7.74 -1.16 -2.30
C PHE A 88 7.64 -2.65 -2.60
N VAL A 89 8.79 -3.32 -2.65
CA VAL A 89 8.85 -4.75 -2.95
C VAL A 89 9.63 -5.47 -1.86
N HIS A 90 9.04 -6.51 -1.31
CA HIS A 90 9.74 -7.51 -0.51
C HIS A 90 10.03 -8.70 -1.41
N ALA A 91 11.31 -9.01 -1.59
CA ALA A 91 11.77 -10.19 -2.33
C ALA A 91 12.74 -11.00 -1.49
N ARG A 92 13.09 -12.23 -1.88
CA ARG A 92 14.10 -13.00 -1.14
C ARG A 92 15.40 -12.18 -0.95
N PRO A 93 16.15 -12.40 0.15
CA PRO A 93 17.39 -11.68 0.40
C PRO A 93 18.36 -11.76 -0.79
N GLY A 94 19.02 -10.64 -1.10
CA GLY A 94 19.98 -10.51 -2.20
C GLY A 94 19.37 -10.39 -3.61
N PHE A 95 18.04 -10.44 -3.75
CA PHE A 95 17.40 -10.15 -5.04
C PHE A 95 17.29 -8.63 -5.25
N MET A 96 17.63 -8.16 -6.46
CA MET A 96 17.54 -6.74 -6.83
C MET A 96 16.70 -6.55 -8.08
N PHE A 97 15.82 -5.54 -8.07
CA PHE A 97 15.07 -5.12 -9.25
C PHE A 97 15.86 -4.05 -10.01
N ASN A 98 16.41 -4.44 -11.16
CA ASN A 98 17.20 -3.60 -12.06
C ASN A 98 16.92 -3.96 -13.52
N LYS A 99 17.61 -3.31 -14.47
CA LYS A 99 17.43 -3.54 -15.92
C LYS A 99 17.62 -5.00 -16.35
N ALA A 100 18.37 -5.81 -15.60
CA ALA A 100 18.59 -7.22 -15.91
C ALA A 100 17.48 -8.15 -15.36
N THR A 101 16.74 -7.73 -14.34
CA THR A 101 15.78 -8.60 -13.62
C THR A 101 14.32 -8.25 -13.87
N THR A 102 14.01 -7.01 -14.24
CA THR A 102 12.65 -6.54 -14.60
C THR A 102 12.67 -5.63 -15.82
N LYS A 103 11.61 -5.70 -16.63
CA LYS A 103 11.44 -4.82 -17.80
C LYS A 103 10.75 -3.50 -17.44
N SER A 104 10.11 -3.42 -16.29
CA SER A 104 9.34 -2.25 -15.87
C SER A 104 10.22 -1.30 -15.06
N VAL A 105 10.36 -0.07 -15.55
CA VAL A 105 11.17 0.97 -14.91
C VAL A 105 10.64 1.35 -13.52
N TYR A 106 9.35 1.12 -13.28
CA TYR A 106 8.67 1.44 -12.02
C TYR A 106 9.19 0.62 -10.84
N PHE A 107 9.73 -0.58 -11.08
CA PHE A 107 10.24 -1.46 -10.03
C PHE A 107 11.74 -1.31 -9.76
N TYR A 108 12.47 -0.50 -10.53
CA TYR A 108 13.91 -0.33 -10.31
C TYR A 108 14.20 0.24 -8.92
N GLY A 109 15.04 -0.47 -8.17
CA GLY A 109 15.45 -0.06 -6.83
C GLY A 109 14.31 0.06 -5.81
N ARG A 110 13.17 -0.59 -6.05
CA ARG A 110 12.01 -0.56 -5.14
C ARG A 110 12.00 -1.67 -4.10
N GLN A 111 12.98 -2.58 -4.14
CA GLN A 111 13.14 -3.58 -3.09
C GLN A 111 13.48 -2.92 -1.74
N ILE A 112 12.91 -3.44 -0.65
CA ILE A 112 13.31 -3.03 0.69
C ILE A 112 14.64 -3.70 1.08
N ASN A 113 15.50 -2.98 1.80
CA ASN A 113 16.86 -3.43 2.13
C ASN A 113 16.90 -4.54 3.18
N ASP A 114 15.88 -4.60 4.03
CA ASP A 114 15.72 -5.47 5.19
C ASP A 114 14.89 -6.73 4.89
N SER A 115 14.83 -7.13 3.62
CA SER A 115 14.06 -8.32 3.20
C SER A 115 14.56 -9.60 3.87
N ILE A 116 13.63 -10.50 4.20
CA ILE A 116 13.89 -11.78 4.88
C ILE A 116 13.50 -12.98 4.02
N GLN A 117 13.92 -14.17 4.42
CA GLN A 117 13.37 -15.40 3.86
C GLN A 117 11.93 -15.59 4.36
N VAL A 118 11.01 -15.90 3.46
CA VAL A 118 9.58 -16.07 3.76
C VAL A 118 9.12 -17.45 3.34
N ASP A 119 8.55 -18.18 4.28
CA ASP A 119 7.95 -19.49 4.07
C ASP A 119 6.42 -19.41 4.16
N TRP A 120 5.74 -20.28 3.42
CA TRP A 120 4.28 -20.27 3.33
C TRP A 120 3.62 -20.87 4.57
N GLY A 121 2.65 -20.14 5.13
CA GLY A 121 1.93 -20.52 6.35
C GLY A 121 2.75 -20.34 7.63
N GLU A 122 3.84 -19.57 7.57
CA GLU A 122 4.70 -19.25 8.72
C GLU A 122 4.63 -17.76 9.04
N ALA A 123 4.91 -17.38 10.29
CA ALA A 123 4.86 -15.99 10.74
C ALA A 123 5.88 -15.06 10.05
N SER A 124 6.86 -15.62 9.32
CA SER A 124 7.73 -14.85 8.42
C SER A 124 6.94 -14.08 7.34
N MET A 125 5.75 -14.55 6.96
CA MET A 125 4.89 -13.83 6.01
C MET A 125 4.42 -12.49 6.60
N ILE A 126 3.90 -12.51 7.84
CA ILE A 126 3.53 -11.29 8.57
C ILE A 126 4.75 -10.38 8.73
N GLN A 127 5.91 -10.95 9.06
CA GLN A 127 7.12 -10.15 9.22
C GLN A 127 7.50 -9.38 7.94
N ALA A 128 7.38 -10.02 6.77
CA ALA A 128 7.60 -9.35 5.49
C ALA A 128 6.58 -8.22 5.24
N GLU A 129 5.32 -8.43 5.61
CA GLU A 129 4.27 -7.40 5.52
C GLU A 129 4.56 -6.20 6.44
N LEU A 130 5.01 -6.46 7.68
CA LEU A 130 5.43 -5.43 8.63
C LEU A 130 6.60 -4.61 8.10
N LEU A 131 7.61 -5.25 7.48
CA LEU A 131 8.75 -4.57 6.88
C LEU A 131 8.36 -3.69 5.69
N LEU A 132 7.41 -4.16 4.87
CA LEU A 132 6.83 -3.34 3.79
C LEU A 132 6.11 -2.10 4.33
N LEU A 133 5.26 -2.26 5.35
CA LEU A 133 4.55 -1.13 5.97
C LEU A 133 5.51 -0.16 6.62
N LYS A 134 6.50 -0.64 7.40
CA LYS A 134 7.55 0.18 8.03
C LYS A 134 8.28 1.04 7.01
N ASN A 135 8.62 0.50 5.85
CA ASN A 135 9.29 1.25 4.80
C ASN A 135 8.35 2.21 4.07
N ALA A 136 7.10 1.82 3.85
CA ALA A 136 6.11 2.67 3.19
C ALA A 136 5.63 3.85 4.04
N LEU A 137 5.50 3.68 5.35
CA LEU A 137 5.08 4.73 6.29
C LEU A 137 6.09 5.87 6.42
N LYS A 138 7.34 5.67 6.01
CA LYS A 138 8.37 6.72 5.96
C LYS A 138 8.00 7.86 5.01
N ASP A 139 7.21 7.60 3.97
CA ASP A 139 6.62 8.67 3.16
C ASP A 139 5.35 9.17 3.87
N PRO A 140 5.32 10.43 4.35
CA PRO A 140 4.15 10.98 5.04
C PRO A 140 2.94 11.15 4.12
N PHE A 141 3.11 11.09 2.79
CA PHE A 141 2.02 11.22 1.84
C PHE A 141 1.34 9.89 1.51
N ASN A 142 1.92 8.75 1.94
CA ASN A 142 1.26 7.46 1.79
C ASN A 142 0.09 7.37 2.79
N GLU A 143 -1.13 7.34 2.24
CA GLU A 143 -2.38 7.33 3.00
C GLU A 143 -3.14 6.00 2.89
N ARG A 144 -2.81 5.19 1.87
CA ARG A 144 -3.38 3.87 1.64
C ARG A 144 -2.26 2.88 1.32
N PHE A 145 -2.39 1.66 1.82
CA PHE A 145 -1.36 0.61 1.73
C PHE A 145 -1.99 -0.65 1.18
N VAL A 146 -1.65 -1.01 -0.07
CA VAL A 146 -2.27 -2.11 -0.81
C VAL A 146 -1.30 -3.27 -0.88
N PHE A 147 -1.63 -4.40 -0.28
CA PHE A 147 -0.83 -5.62 -0.38
C PHE A 147 -1.13 -6.39 -1.67
N LEU A 148 -0.09 -6.79 -2.38
CA LEU A 148 -0.17 -7.52 -3.63
C LEU A 148 0.89 -8.61 -3.70
N SER A 149 0.58 -9.69 -4.42
CA SER A 149 1.56 -10.72 -4.73
C SER A 149 2.21 -10.52 -6.10
N ASP A 150 3.30 -11.26 -6.34
CA ASP A 150 3.92 -11.44 -7.65
C ASP A 150 3.01 -11.90 -8.80
N SER A 151 1.81 -12.37 -8.48
CA SER A 151 0.85 -12.99 -9.41
C SER A 151 -0.55 -12.37 -9.32
N CYS A 152 -0.64 -11.19 -8.70
CA CYS A 152 -1.81 -10.31 -8.78
C CYS A 152 -1.73 -9.43 -10.03
N LEU A 153 -2.88 -9.15 -10.64
CA LEU A 153 -3.03 -8.14 -11.68
C LEU A 153 -4.14 -7.14 -11.35
N PRO A 154 -4.06 -5.89 -11.83
CA PRO A 154 -5.16 -4.94 -11.75
C PRO A 154 -6.25 -5.28 -12.77
N LEU A 155 -7.52 -5.09 -12.37
CA LEU A 155 -8.68 -5.30 -13.23
C LEU A 155 -9.08 -4.03 -14.00
N TYR A 156 -8.69 -2.86 -13.51
CA TYR A 156 -9.03 -1.55 -14.04
C TYR A 156 -7.78 -0.69 -14.20
N ASN A 157 -7.94 0.48 -14.84
CA ASN A 157 -6.86 1.46 -14.93
C ASN A 157 -6.52 2.09 -13.57
N PHE A 158 -5.39 2.82 -13.53
CA PHE A 158 -4.91 3.47 -12.32
C PHE A 158 -5.91 4.47 -11.75
N SER A 159 -6.52 5.33 -12.57
CA SER A 159 -7.41 6.37 -12.07
C SER A 159 -8.62 5.77 -11.36
N TYR A 160 -9.30 4.82 -12.00
CA TYR A 160 -10.44 4.12 -11.39
C TYR A 160 -10.04 3.44 -10.08
N THR A 161 -8.92 2.71 -10.08
CA THR A 161 -8.43 1.99 -8.89
C THR A 161 -8.13 2.96 -7.75
N HIS A 162 -7.44 4.05 -8.06
CA HIS A 162 -7.10 5.09 -7.11
C HIS A 162 -8.37 5.73 -6.53
N ASP A 163 -9.27 6.19 -7.40
CA ASP A 163 -10.48 6.90 -6.99
C ASP A 163 -11.42 6.01 -6.18
N TYR A 164 -11.45 4.70 -6.47
CA TYR A 164 -12.17 3.71 -5.67
C TYR A 164 -11.57 3.58 -4.27
N ILE A 165 -10.26 3.32 -4.15
CA ILE A 165 -9.61 3.11 -2.85
C ILE A 165 -9.68 4.38 -1.98
N MET A 166 -9.57 5.56 -2.61
CA MET A 166 -9.62 6.85 -1.93
C MET A 166 -11.04 7.33 -1.63
N SER A 167 -12.08 6.66 -2.13
CA SER A 167 -13.49 7.05 -1.95
C SER A 167 -14.03 6.87 -0.54
N THR A 168 -13.31 6.16 0.33
CA THR A 168 -13.74 5.82 1.68
C THR A 168 -12.61 6.03 2.69
N PRO A 169 -12.90 6.46 3.93
CA PRO A 169 -11.92 6.48 5.01
C PRO A 169 -11.58 5.08 5.55
N ASN A 170 -12.45 4.10 5.32
CA ASN A 170 -12.32 2.76 5.87
C ASN A 170 -11.22 1.97 5.16
N SER A 171 -10.61 1.05 5.90
CA SER A 171 -9.73 0.03 5.29
C SER A 171 -10.55 -1.09 4.66
N PHE A 172 -10.02 -1.79 3.66
CA PHE A 172 -10.63 -3.00 3.11
C PHE A 172 -9.91 -4.21 3.68
N VAL A 173 -10.51 -4.78 4.72
CA VAL A 173 -9.99 -5.93 5.45
C VAL A 173 -11.08 -6.97 5.46
N ASP A 174 -10.88 -8.05 4.70
CA ASP A 174 -11.74 -9.22 4.80
C ASP A 174 -11.63 -9.78 6.23
N SER A 175 -12.74 -9.88 6.95
CA SER A 175 -12.76 -10.25 8.36
C SER A 175 -14.07 -10.91 8.74
N PHE A 176 -14.02 -12.14 9.24
CA PHE A 176 -15.16 -12.92 9.71
C PHE A 176 -14.78 -13.92 10.81
N ALA A 177 -15.76 -14.38 11.59
CA ALA A 177 -15.56 -15.42 12.59
C ALA A 177 -15.20 -16.78 11.95
N ASP A 178 -14.12 -17.40 12.44
CA ASP A 178 -13.66 -18.72 11.96
C ASP A 178 -14.19 -19.85 12.86
N THR A 179 -15.37 -20.36 12.53
CA THR A 179 -16.09 -21.34 13.36
C THR A 179 -16.01 -22.78 12.85
N LYS A 180 -15.56 -22.99 11.60
CA LYS A 180 -15.70 -24.29 10.91
C LYS A 180 -14.50 -25.22 11.04
N GLU A 181 -13.29 -24.68 11.19
CA GLU A 181 -12.05 -25.45 10.96
C GLU A 181 -11.16 -25.67 12.19
N GLY A 182 -11.56 -25.19 13.37
CA GLY A 182 -10.80 -25.41 14.61
C GLY A 182 -9.36 -24.89 14.58
N ARG A 183 -9.09 -23.86 13.75
CA ARG A 183 -7.74 -23.31 13.53
C ARG A 183 -7.19 -22.54 14.73
N TYR A 184 -8.08 -22.06 15.59
CA TYR A 184 -7.70 -21.37 16.82
C TYR A 184 -6.96 -22.31 17.76
N ASN A 185 -5.76 -21.90 18.18
CA ASN A 185 -4.95 -22.59 19.17
C ASN A 185 -5.26 -22.03 20.57
N PRO A 186 -5.78 -22.84 21.52
CA PRO A 186 -6.10 -22.39 22.88
C PRO A 186 -4.92 -21.78 23.64
N LYS A 187 -3.67 -22.07 23.27
CA LYS A 187 -2.48 -21.46 23.88
C LYS A 187 -2.33 -19.97 23.57
N MET A 188 -3.08 -19.44 22.61
CA MET A 188 -3.11 -17.99 22.35
C MET A 188 -3.91 -17.23 23.43
N HIS A 189 -4.76 -17.91 24.20
CA HIS A 189 -5.44 -17.35 25.36
C HIS A 189 -4.45 -17.16 26.54
N PRO A 190 -4.54 -16.06 27.33
CA PRO A 190 -5.55 -15.01 27.28
C PRO A 190 -5.22 -13.84 26.35
N VAL A 191 -4.01 -13.79 25.78
CA VAL A 191 -3.55 -12.62 25.00
C VAL A 191 -4.43 -12.37 23.78
N ILE A 192 -4.86 -13.44 23.11
CA ILE A 192 -5.78 -13.40 21.98
C ILE A 192 -6.99 -14.26 22.33
N PRO A 193 -8.05 -13.67 22.92
CA PRO A 193 -9.29 -14.39 23.20
C PRO A 193 -9.95 -14.92 21.93
N VAL A 194 -10.65 -16.06 22.03
CA VAL A 194 -11.33 -16.68 20.88
C VAL A 194 -12.37 -15.77 20.22
N HIS A 195 -13.00 -14.85 20.95
CA HIS A 195 -13.97 -13.91 20.38
C HIS A 195 -13.34 -12.81 19.51
N ASN A 196 -12.04 -12.53 19.70
CA ASN A 196 -11.26 -11.63 18.85
C ASN A 196 -10.64 -12.36 17.65
N TRP A 197 -10.70 -13.70 17.62
CA TRP A 197 -10.14 -14.50 16.53
C TRP A 197 -10.93 -14.28 15.25
N ARG A 198 -10.27 -13.70 14.24
CA ARG A 198 -10.87 -13.42 12.93
C ARG A 198 -10.08 -14.07 11.81
N LYS A 199 -10.76 -14.37 10.71
CA LYS A 199 -10.20 -14.87 9.45
C LYS A 199 -10.52 -13.92 8.31
N GLY A 200 -9.64 -13.88 7.33
CA GLY A 200 -9.92 -13.31 6.03
C GLY A 200 -8.74 -13.43 5.08
N SER A 201 -8.81 -12.68 3.98
CA SER A 201 -7.71 -12.59 3.01
C SER A 201 -6.45 -11.95 3.59
N GLN A 202 -5.29 -12.49 3.23
CA GLN A 202 -3.98 -11.83 3.36
C GLN A 202 -3.95 -10.46 2.63
N TRP A 203 -4.65 -10.36 1.50
CA TRP A 203 -4.57 -9.20 0.59
C TRP A 203 -5.49 -8.08 1.07
N VAL A 204 -4.99 -7.28 2.02
CA VAL A 204 -5.72 -6.15 2.61
C VAL A 204 -5.34 -4.80 1.97
N VAL A 205 -6.21 -3.82 2.13
CA VAL A 205 -5.90 -2.41 1.88
C VAL A 205 -6.11 -1.61 3.16
N LEU A 206 -5.03 -1.09 3.73
CA LEU A 206 -5.07 -0.34 4.99
C LEU A 206 -5.06 1.16 4.72
N ASN A 207 -5.75 1.92 5.57
CA ASN A 207 -5.49 3.34 5.75
C ASN A 207 -4.24 3.52 6.63
N ARG A 208 -3.74 4.76 6.71
CA ARG A 208 -2.52 5.07 7.46
C ARG A 208 -2.60 4.71 8.95
N LYS A 209 -3.70 5.06 9.62
CA LYS A 209 -3.94 4.72 11.03
C LYS A 209 -3.80 3.21 11.29
N HIS A 210 -4.45 2.38 10.48
CA HIS A 210 -4.36 0.92 10.63
C HIS A 210 -2.98 0.38 10.28
N ALA A 211 -2.29 0.95 9.29
CA ALA A 211 -0.91 0.58 8.97
C ALA A 211 0.05 0.85 10.14
N GLU A 212 -0.09 1.99 10.81
CA GLU A 212 0.69 2.35 12.00
C GLU A 212 0.43 1.37 13.15
N ILE A 213 -0.85 1.08 13.44
CA ILE A 213 -1.24 0.09 14.46
C ILE A 213 -0.64 -1.30 14.18
N VAL A 214 -0.66 -1.74 12.92
CA VAL A 214 -0.11 -3.03 12.52
C VAL A 214 1.41 -3.07 12.73
N VAL A 215 2.11 -1.97 12.44
CA VAL A 215 3.57 -1.86 12.59
C VAL A 215 4.02 -1.75 14.05
N GLU A 216 3.20 -1.14 14.89
CA GLU A 216 3.43 -0.92 16.32
C GLU A 216 3.03 -2.11 17.19
N ASP A 217 2.44 -3.16 16.62
CA ASP A 217 2.00 -4.32 17.39
C ASP A 217 3.17 -5.08 18.05
N ASP A 218 3.06 -5.19 19.37
CA ASP A 218 3.92 -5.97 20.26
C ASP A 218 3.14 -7.05 21.02
N THR A 219 1.86 -7.28 20.65
CA THR A 219 0.95 -8.18 21.36
C THR A 219 0.53 -9.40 20.54
N VAL A 220 -0.06 -9.20 19.36
CA VAL A 220 -0.68 -10.28 18.57
C VAL A 220 0.36 -11.05 17.78
N TYR A 221 1.28 -10.34 17.11
CA TYR A 221 2.32 -10.92 16.27
C TYR A 221 3.24 -11.90 17.03
N PRO A 222 3.78 -11.57 18.22
CA PRO A 222 4.60 -12.53 18.98
C PRO A 222 3.84 -13.82 19.33
N VAL A 223 2.56 -13.72 19.66
CA VAL A 223 1.71 -14.89 19.98
C VAL A 223 1.46 -15.73 18.73
N PHE A 224 1.17 -15.08 17.59
CA PHE A 224 1.06 -15.76 16.30
C PHE A 224 2.34 -16.51 15.93
N GLN A 225 3.51 -15.87 16.09
CA GLN A 225 4.82 -16.48 15.82
C GLN A 225 5.07 -17.74 16.68
N GLN A 226 4.57 -17.76 17.91
CA GLN A 226 4.72 -18.90 18.81
C GLN A 226 3.69 -20.01 18.58
N HIS A 227 2.44 -19.66 18.27
CA HIS A 227 1.31 -20.60 18.38
C HIS A 227 0.46 -20.78 17.12
N CYS A 228 0.51 -19.83 16.18
CA CYS A 228 -0.17 -19.95 14.90
C CYS A 228 0.78 -20.52 13.86
N ARG A 229 0.75 -21.85 13.69
CA ARG A 229 1.59 -22.55 12.73
C ARG A 229 0.76 -23.43 11.83
N ARG A 230 1.16 -23.50 10.57
CA ARG A 230 0.59 -24.46 9.63
C ARG A 230 0.93 -25.89 10.05
N ARG A 231 -0.01 -26.80 9.85
CA ARG A 231 0.23 -28.24 10.08
C ARG A 231 1.28 -28.77 9.11
N SER A 232 2.14 -29.67 9.60
CA SER A 232 3.10 -30.43 8.81
C SER A 232 2.34 -31.21 7.71
N LEU A 233 2.44 -30.78 6.44
CA LEU A 233 1.74 -31.43 5.33
C LEU A 233 2.53 -32.65 4.83
N PRO A 234 1.84 -33.69 4.33
CA PRO A 234 2.50 -34.85 3.77
C PRO A 234 3.43 -34.62 2.58
N GLU A 235 3.13 -33.63 1.74
CA GLU A 235 4.03 -33.28 0.63
C GLU A 235 5.34 -32.61 1.10
N PHE A 236 5.39 -32.16 2.36
CA PHE A 236 6.52 -31.43 2.95
C PHE A 236 7.13 -32.17 4.16
N TRP A 237 6.92 -33.49 4.28
CA TRP A 237 7.45 -34.31 5.40
C TRP A 237 8.97 -34.19 5.61
N ARG A 238 9.73 -33.78 4.58
CA ARG A 238 11.19 -33.64 4.68
C ARG A 238 11.64 -32.41 5.46
N ASP A 239 10.76 -31.44 5.69
CA ASP A 239 11.13 -30.15 6.26
C ASP A 239 10.98 -30.11 7.80
N ARG A 240 10.19 -31.02 8.41
CA ARG A 240 10.01 -31.11 9.87
C ARG A 240 9.76 -32.54 10.34
N ALA A 241 10.29 -32.89 11.51
CA ALA A 241 9.94 -34.13 12.19
C ALA A 241 8.45 -34.14 12.53
N LEU A 242 7.77 -35.23 12.17
CA LEU A 242 6.40 -35.50 12.57
C LEU A 242 6.29 -35.44 14.10
N PRO A 243 5.39 -34.61 14.68
CA PRO A 243 5.19 -34.62 16.11
C PRO A 243 4.67 -35.99 16.56
N ALA A 244 5.11 -36.44 17.73
CA ALA A 244 4.64 -37.67 18.36
C ALA A 244 3.13 -37.68 18.61
N ASP A 245 2.49 -36.51 18.63
CA ASP A 245 1.05 -36.32 18.83
C ASP A 245 0.53 -35.21 17.91
N ALA A 246 0.04 -35.60 16.73
CA ALA A 246 -0.53 -34.67 15.76
C ALA A 246 -1.93 -34.14 16.13
N SER A 247 -2.54 -34.62 17.22
CA SER A 247 -3.85 -34.14 17.70
C SER A 247 -3.80 -32.74 18.32
N LYS A 248 -2.59 -32.26 18.64
CA LYS A 248 -2.31 -30.93 19.21
C LYS A 248 -1.84 -29.90 18.16
N GLU A 249 -1.75 -30.28 16.89
CA GLU A 249 -1.43 -29.35 15.80
C GLU A 249 -2.70 -28.69 15.29
N HIS A 250 -2.86 -27.40 15.58
CA HIS A 250 -3.89 -26.56 14.96
C HIS A 250 -3.38 -26.03 13.63
N ASN A 251 -4.13 -26.23 12.54
CA ASN A 251 -3.72 -25.74 11.23
C ASN A 251 -4.03 -24.24 11.09
N CYS A 252 -3.12 -23.41 11.61
CA CYS A 252 -3.28 -21.96 11.64
C CYS A 252 -2.44 -21.30 10.54
N ILE A 253 -3.06 -20.46 9.71
CA ILE A 253 -2.39 -19.72 8.63
C ILE A 253 -2.26 -18.25 9.05
N PRO A 254 -1.09 -17.82 9.55
CA PRO A 254 -0.97 -16.56 10.28
C PRO A 254 -1.35 -15.31 9.46
N ASP A 255 -0.97 -15.28 8.19
CA ASP A 255 -1.25 -14.20 7.24
C ASP A 255 -2.74 -14.06 6.85
N GLU A 256 -3.56 -15.09 7.08
CA GLU A 256 -5.01 -15.06 6.87
C GLU A 256 -5.80 -14.68 8.14
N HIS A 257 -5.11 -14.37 9.24
CA HIS A 257 -5.75 -14.12 10.54
C HIS A 257 -5.23 -12.88 11.27
N TYR A 258 -3.97 -12.49 11.04
CA TYR A 258 -3.26 -11.53 11.88
C TYR A 258 -3.89 -10.13 11.89
N VAL A 259 -4.00 -9.50 10.72
CA VAL A 259 -4.51 -8.12 10.61
C VAL A 259 -5.94 -8.04 11.13
N GLN A 260 -6.77 -9.01 10.77
CA GLN A 260 -8.17 -9.09 11.19
C GLN A 260 -8.29 -9.20 12.70
N THR A 261 -7.51 -10.11 13.31
CA THR A 261 -7.52 -10.36 14.75
C THR A 261 -7.00 -9.17 15.52
N LEU A 262 -5.93 -8.53 15.04
CA LEU A 262 -5.37 -7.33 15.67
C LEU A 262 -6.39 -6.18 15.66
N LEU A 263 -7.03 -5.90 14.53
CA LEU A 263 -8.02 -4.82 14.45
C LEU A 263 -9.27 -5.13 15.29
N ALA A 264 -9.72 -6.38 15.35
CA ALA A 264 -10.80 -6.79 16.24
C ALA A 264 -10.41 -6.59 17.72
N GLN A 265 -9.20 -6.98 18.11
CA GLN A 265 -8.69 -6.81 19.46
C GLN A 265 -8.51 -5.34 19.87
N LYS A 266 -8.27 -4.44 18.91
CA LYS A 266 -8.25 -2.99 19.12
C LYS A 266 -9.64 -2.33 19.06
N GLY A 267 -10.70 -3.10 18.79
CA GLY A 267 -12.08 -2.58 18.69
C GLY A 267 -12.35 -1.75 17.43
N LEU A 268 -11.60 -1.99 16.35
CA LEU A 268 -11.62 -1.19 15.11
C LEU A 268 -12.42 -1.83 13.98
N GLU A 269 -13.29 -2.79 14.28
CA GLU A 269 -14.09 -3.49 13.26
C GLU A 269 -15.07 -2.56 12.53
N GLU A 270 -15.49 -1.46 13.14
CA GLU A 270 -16.36 -0.45 12.53
C GLU A 270 -15.60 0.50 11.57
N GLU A 271 -14.26 0.52 11.63
CA GLU A 271 -13.40 1.33 10.75
C GLU A 271 -12.93 0.55 9.50
N ILE A 272 -13.40 -0.68 9.33
CA ILE A 272 -13.10 -1.51 8.17
C ILE A 272 -14.36 -1.79 7.35
N THR A 273 -14.20 -1.83 6.03
CA THR A 273 -15.12 -2.53 5.15
C THR A 273 -14.72 -4.00 5.19
N ARG A 274 -15.62 -4.86 5.67
CA ARG A 274 -15.36 -6.29 5.96
C ARG A 274 -15.32 -7.14 4.69
N ARG A 275 -14.40 -6.80 3.78
CA ARG A 275 -14.08 -7.48 2.51
C ARG A 275 -12.70 -7.10 1.98
N THR A 276 -12.16 -7.95 1.10
CA THR A 276 -10.96 -7.66 0.32
C THR A 276 -11.30 -7.03 -1.04
N LEU A 277 -10.33 -6.31 -1.62
CA LEU A 277 -10.37 -5.83 -3.00
C LEU A 277 -9.68 -6.78 -4.00
N THR A 278 -9.19 -7.94 -3.54
CA THR A 278 -8.48 -8.92 -4.36
C THR A 278 -9.29 -10.19 -4.55
N HIS A 279 -9.78 -10.40 -5.77
CA HIS A 279 -10.48 -11.64 -6.13
C HIS A 279 -9.50 -12.83 -6.13
N THR A 280 -9.92 -13.92 -5.49
CA THR A 280 -9.18 -15.19 -5.49
C THR A 280 -10.16 -16.33 -5.78
N SER A 281 -9.91 -17.07 -6.87
CA SER A 281 -10.73 -18.25 -7.19
C SER A 281 -10.22 -19.48 -6.45
N TRP A 282 -11.13 -20.10 -5.70
CA TRP A 282 -10.95 -21.41 -5.07
C TRP A 282 -11.80 -22.49 -5.76
N ASP A 283 -12.68 -22.10 -6.69
CA ASP A 283 -13.62 -23.02 -7.32
C ASP A 283 -12.94 -23.81 -8.46
N VAL A 284 -13.01 -25.14 -8.30
CA VAL A 284 -12.43 -26.18 -9.16
C VAL A 284 -13.38 -26.51 -10.33
N SER A 285 -14.63 -26.01 -10.33
CA SER A 285 -15.69 -26.37 -11.29
C SER A 285 -15.35 -26.11 -12.76
N SER A 286 -14.47 -25.14 -13.06
CA SER A 286 -14.01 -24.82 -14.42
C SER A 286 -12.78 -25.62 -14.88
N SER A 287 -12.18 -26.44 -14.01
CA SER A 287 -10.98 -27.22 -14.30
C SER A 287 -11.33 -28.65 -14.68
N LYS A 288 -11.15 -29.03 -15.96
CA LYS A 288 -11.30 -30.41 -16.47
C LYS A 288 -10.31 -31.44 -15.87
N SER A 289 -9.41 -31.03 -14.98
CA SER A 289 -8.43 -31.93 -14.33
C SER A 289 -8.75 -32.12 -12.85
N HIS A 290 -8.90 -33.39 -12.42
CA HIS A 290 -9.17 -33.82 -11.03
C HIS A 290 -8.04 -33.45 -10.03
N GLU A 291 -6.89 -32.95 -10.49
CA GLU A 291 -5.68 -32.70 -9.70
C GLU A 291 -5.63 -31.35 -8.96
N ARG A 292 -6.68 -30.52 -9.02
CA ARG A 292 -6.65 -29.14 -8.49
C ARG A 292 -7.48 -28.89 -7.23
N ARG A 293 -7.71 -29.90 -6.39
CA ARG A 293 -8.18 -29.71 -5.01
C ARG A 293 -6.96 -29.53 -4.10
N GLY A 294 -6.63 -28.30 -3.71
CA GLY A 294 -5.41 -28.04 -2.93
C GLY A 294 -5.49 -26.81 -2.05
N TRP A 295 -4.46 -26.63 -1.23
CA TRP A 295 -4.26 -25.50 -0.29
C TRP A 295 -3.92 -24.17 -0.97
N HIS A 296 -4.08 -24.09 -2.29
CA HIS A 296 -3.72 -22.94 -3.08
C HIS A 296 -4.85 -22.59 -4.03
N PRO A 297 -5.08 -21.29 -4.25
CA PRO A 297 -6.10 -20.86 -5.19
C PRO A 297 -5.73 -21.23 -6.63
N VAL A 298 -6.74 -21.27 -7.48
CA VAL A 298 -6.61 -21.60 -8.90
C VAL A 298 -5.64 -20.63 -9.57
N THR A 299 -4.68 -21.21 -10.30
CA THR A 299 -3.77 -20.44 -11.14
C THR A 299 -4.29 -20.40 -12.58
N TYR A 300 -4.74 -19.24 -13.02
CA TYR A 300 -5.17 -18.98 -14.39
C TYR A 300 -3.98 -19.08 -15.35
N LYS A 301 -4.03 -20.10 -16.22
CA LYS A 301 -3.08 -20.29 -17.31
C LYS A 301 -3.51 -19.48 -18.54
N MET A 302 -2.68 -19.49 -19.57
CA MET A 302 -2.97 -18.78 -20.82
C MET A 302 -4.33 -19.14 -21.41
N SER A 303 -4.72 -20.41 -21.37
CA SER A 303 -6.02 -20.92 -21.85
C SER A 303 -7.20 -20.29 -21.12
N ASP A 304 -7.06 -20.11 -19.81
CA ASP A 304 -8.12 -19.69 -18.89
C ASP A 304 -8.33 -18.17 -18.95
N ALA A 305 -7.30 -17.43 -19.37
CA ALA A 305 -7.26 -15.98 -19.40
C ALA A 305 -8.03 -15.38 -20.60
N THR A 306 -9.36 -15.35 -20.47
CA THR A 306 -10.28 -14.84 -21.50
C THR A 306 -10.96 -13.54 -21.05
N PRO A 307 -11.46 -12.71 -21.99
CA PRO A 307 -12.26 -11.53 -21.65
C PRO A 307 -13.47 -11.88 -20.79
N ALA A 308 -14.14 -12.99 -21.08
CA ALA A 308 -15.31 -13.46 -20.32
C ALA A 308 -14.97 -13.74 -18.85
N VAL A 309 -13.81 -14.34 -18.56
CA VAL A 309 -13.36 -14.58 -17.18
C VAL A 309 -13.05 -13.27 -16.44
N ILE A 310 -12.45 -12.29 -17.12
CA ILE A 310 -12.23 -10.98 -16.50
C ILE A 310 -13.56 -10.26 -16.25
N GLN A 311 -14.49 -10.33 -17.20
CA GLN A 311 -15.80 -9.73 -17.04
C GLN A 311 -16.58 -10.40 -15.90
N SER A 312 -16.56 -11.73 -15.79
CA SER A 312 -17.25 -12.43 -14.70
C SER A 312 -16.69 -12.07 -13.32
N ILE A 313 -15.39 -11.78 -13.21
CA ILE A 313 -14.79 -11.30 -11.95
C ILE A 313 -15.25 -9.87 -11.66
N LYS A 314 -15.30 -9.01 -12.70
CA LYS A 314 -15.76 -7.63 -12.58
C LYS A 314 -17.24 -7.55 -12.22
N ASP A 315 -18.08 -8.44 -12.73
CA ASP A 315 -19.53 -8.42 -12.49
C ASP A 315 -19.92 -8.76 -11.04
N ILE A 316 -18.98 -9.20 -10.21
CA ILE A 316 -19.26 -9.48 -8.79
C ILE A 316 -19.46 -8.16 -8.03
N ASP A 317 -20.69 -7.95 -7.55
CA ASP A 317 -21.14 -6.76 -6.84
C ASP A 317 -21.42 -7.01 -5.34
N ASN A 318 -21.30 -8.25 -4.89
CA ASN A 318 -21.42 -8.62 -3.48
C ASN A 318 -20.62 -9.87 -3.12
N ILE A 319 -20.33 -10.04 -1.83
CA ILE A 319 -19.60 -11.19 -1.28
C ILE A 319 -20.46 -11.83 -0.19
N TYR A 320 -20.59 -13.16 -0.21
CA TYR A 320 -21.35 -13.90 0.80
C TYR A 320 -20.41 -14.62 1.78
N TYR A 321 -20.57 -14.32 3.07
CA TYR A 321 -19.82 -14.91 4.18
C TYR A 321 -20.65 -15.98 4.85
N GLU A 322 -20.40 -17.23 4.47
CA GLU A 322 -21.20 -18.37 4.95
C GLU A 322 -21.17 -18.56 6.48
N THR A 323 -20.06 -18.26 7.14
CA THR A 323 -19.92 -18.46 8.59
C THR A 323 -20.76 -17.48 9.41
N GLU A 324 -21.11 -16.33 8.81
CA GLU A 324 -21.86 -15.26 9.46
C GLU A 324 -23.25 -15.06 8.85
N TYR A 325 -23.59 -15.83 7.80
CA TYR A 325 -24.79 -15.63 6.98
C TYR A 325 -24.95 -14.18 6.51
N ARG A 326 -23.82 -13.49 6.26
CA ARG A 326 -23.76 -12.07 5.92
C ARG A 326 -23.46 -11.89 4.45
N ARG A 327 -24.17 -10.97 3.80
CA ARG A 327 -23.88 -10.52 2.44
C ARG A 327 -23.35 -9.10 2.47
N GLU A 328 -22.15 -8.92 1.96
CA GLU A 328 -21.48 -7.63 1.85
C GLU A 328 -21.69 -7.07 0.45
N TRP A 329 -22.51 -6.03 0.32
CA TRP A 329 -22.74 -5.34 -0.96
C TRP A 329 -21.66 -4.29 -1.20
N CYS A 330 -21.08 -4.30 -2.39
CA CYS A 330 -19.96 -3.45 -2.71
C CYS A 330 -20.41 -2.08 -3.20
N SER A 331 -19.75 -1.04 -2.69
CA SER A 331 -20.03 0.34 -3.04
C SER A 331 -18.75 1.15 -3.14
N SER A 332 -18.82 2.23 -3.92
CA SER A 332 -17.80 3.26 -4.03
C SER A 332 -18.50 4.61 -4.15
N HIS A 333 -18.03 5.63 -3.42
CA HIS A 333 -18.68 6.95 -3.35
C HIS A 333 -20.18 6.88 -2.99
N GLY A 334 -20.55 5.93 -2.10
CA GLY A 334 -21.94 5.70 -1.69
C GLY A 334 -22.86 5.11 -2.76
N LYS A 335 -22.33 4.68 -3.92
CA LYS A 335 -23.09 4.07 -5.01
C LYS A 335 -22.72 2.60 -5.18
N PRO A 336 -23.64 1.73 -5.65
CA PRO A 336 -23.31 0.35 -5.99
C PRO A 336 -22.11 0.28 -6.94
N ALA A 337 -21.18 -0.63 -6.65
CA ALA A 337 -19.96 -0.81 -7.41
C ALA A 337 -19.50 -2.27 -7.38
N HIS A 338 -18.59 -2.62 -8.29
CA HIS A 338 -17.96 -3.93 -8.31
C HIS A 338 -17.03 -4.13 -7.10
N CYS A 339 -16.90 -5.36 -6.64
CA CYS A 339 -16.18 -5.66 -5.41
C CYS A 339 -14.66 -5.62 -5.54
N PHE A 340 -14.11 -6.11 -6.65
CA PHE A 340 -12.69 -6.40 -6.77
C PHE A 340 -11.98 -5.43 -7.70
N LEU A 341 -10.82 -4.93 -7.28
CA LEU A 341 -9.92 -4.12 -8.10
C LEU A 341 -8.72 -4.91 -8.61
N PHE A 342 -8.39 -6.01 -7.93
CA PHE A 342 -7.29 -6.88 -8.26
C PHE A 342 -7.77 -8.33 -8.37
N ALA A 343 -7.03 -9.15 -9.10
CA ALA A 343 -7.31 -10.58 -9.18
C ALA A 343 -6.05 -11.44 -9.11
N ARG A 344 -6.21 -12.63 -8.53
CA ARG A 344 -5.19 -13.65 -8.29
C ARG A 344 -5.76 -15.04 -8.61
N LYS A 345 -4.98 -16.00 -9.12
CA LYS A 345 -3.54 -16.02 -9.40
C LYS A 345 -3.27 -16.19 -10.90
N PHE A 346 -2.49 -15.31 -11.52
CA PHE A 346 -2.23 -15.38 -12.97
C PHE A 346 -0.79 -15.74 -13.30
N THR A 347 -0.62 -16.57 -14.34
CA THR A 347 0.70 -16.81 -14.93
C THR A 347 1.12 -15.66 -15.84
N ARG A 348 2.43 -15.52 -16.13
CA ARG A 348 2.92 -14.52 -17.08
C ARG A 348 2.28 -14.64 -18.48
N PRO A 349 2.15 -15.84 -19.10
CA PRO A 349 1.45 -15.99 -20.38
C PRO A 349 -0.03 -15.57 -20.32
N ALA A 350 -0.72 -15.86 -19.21
CA ALA A 350 -2.10 -15.41 -18.99
C ALA A 350 -2.19 -13.88 -18.97
N ALA A 351 -1.34 -13.23 -18.17
CA ALA A 351 -1.31 -11.77 -18.06
C ALA A 351 -0.98 -11.09 -19.39
N LEU A 352 -0.02 -11.62 -20.17
CA LEU A 352 0.29 -11.12 -21.51
C LEU A 352 -0.89 -11.21 -22.47
N ARG A 353 -1.62 -12.34 -22.46
CA ARG A 353 -2.82 -12.51 -23.27
C ARG A 353 -3.86 -11.45 -22.92
N LEU A 354 -4.12 -11.21 -21.63
CA LEU A 354 -5.10 -10.22 -21.18
C LEU A 354 -4.69 -8.79 -21.53
N LEU A 355 -3.40 -8.46 -21.41
CA LEU A 355 -2.88 -7.15 -21.80
C LEU A 355 -3.04 -6.89 -23.30
N ASN A 356 -2.78 -7.90 -24.14
CA ASN A 356 -2.96 -7.79 -25.60
C ASN A 356 -4.44 -7.66 -26.01
N LEU A 357 -5.36 -8.16 -25.18
CA LEU A 357 -6.80 -8.04 -25.39
C LEU A 357 -7.38 -6.73 -24.82
N SER A 358 -6.56 -5.90 -24.17
CA SER A 358 -6.96 -4.61 -23.56
C SER A 358 -8.13 -4.71 -22.55
N VAL A 359 -8.32 -5.87 -21.90
CA VAL A 359 -9.46 -6.13 -21.00
C VAL A 359 -9.24 -5.65 -19.56
N LEU A 360 -8.01 -5.24 -19.22
CA LEU A 360 -7.61 -4.79 -17.89
C LEU A 360 -7.73 -3.26 -17.70
N GLY A 361 -8.34 -2.56 -18.67
CA GLY A 361 -8.38 -1.10 -18.69
C GLY A 361 -7.03 -0.44 -19.02
N VAL A 362 -6.03 -1.23 -19.41
CA VAL A 362 -4.69 -0.79 -19.82
C VAL A 362 -4.35 -1.40 -21.19
N SER A 363 -3.67 -0.64 -22.06
CA SER A 363 -3.32 -1.04 -23.43
C SER A 363 -1.83 -1.38 -23.58
N SER A 364 -1.53 -2.33 -24.48
CA SER A 364 -0.16 -2.71 -24.85
C SER A 364 0.57 -1.68 -25.72
N GLU A 365 -0.14 -0.69 -26.27
CA GLU A 365 0.44 0.31 -27.20
C GLU A 365 1.55 1.16 -26.56
N GLY A 366 1.47 1.42 -25.25
CA GLY A 366 2.54 2.10 -24.52
C GLY A 366 3.77 1.23 -24.22
N VAL A 367 3.66 -0.10 -24.32
CA VAL A 367 4.74 -1.03 -23.94
C VAL A 367 5.74 -1.26 -25.08
N ARG A 368 5.38 -0.91 -26.33
CA ARG A 368 6.22 -1.14 -27.52
C ARG A 368 7.30 -0.07 -27.75
N GLU A 369 7.27 1.03 -27.00
CA GLU A 369 8.20 2.16 -27.14
C GLU A 369 9.30 2.23 -26.05
N ALA A 370 9.44 1.21 -25.19
CA ALA A 370 10.39 1.18 -24.07
C ALA A 370 11.49 0.11 -24.20
#